data_AF-A0A6P7SJ01-F1
#
_entry.id   AF-A0A6P7SJ01-F1
#
_cell.length_a   1.000
_cell.length_b   1.000
_cell.length_c   1.000
_cell.angle_alpha   90.00
_cell.angle_beta   90.00
_cell.angle_gamma   90.00
#
_symmetry.space_group_name_H-M   'P 1'
#
loop_
_entity.id
_entity.type
_entity.pdbx_description
1 polymer ?
#
loop_
_entity_poly.entity_id
_entity_poly.type
_entity_poly.pdbx_seq_one_letter_code
_entity_poly.pdbx_strand_id
1 'polypeptide(L)'
;MHVYEILLSVIAGLTFSCLARQIPAVTDTNGGDYQNFELPGYPRGTSKSESQGIIVEDVENIVTIIKKNVVKNDDISTQPPSLHRNDFFEDDDEEDDDDAGGGGGGGGGDGGGGGGGGGNEEDDEEYGDNDDESSISNKDGDLNSSQRNNVTDRAGRQRRSTRSEKRRAFLMAKVEVCIIVDYKLYNIFLEKNNYDVAVATTALEKYFAALIAMVNERYKEINEPRLSIKISLSDLWIAQSIMEASWVETHRNFLTNNVVGTHALESITKWLENQKVLRKKYDHVMVFTGHPMVNERSKTIRGIAYVGEICHKSRSASLIHDMGKYQSAGVAAHELGHSLGAFHDGVLNNTACPAEQNYIMSPTEYGSNDGKLNYMYLSECSIKQITNVLSKDSAECVFDKPNTYLEYNLQANPPGRRFTLDQQCSMVFGEKWRMCDQKSLLDNMCSTLWCQDSKEASTCRTVGGLRGIAGTRCGDGKMCWRGMCVAEFYKSTKSVCSTQKTCNGPDKNKKYCQKIVRLNPHACHRDAIASYCCESCSCQKTQNRTDRRRKRDKQRRRRRRRHIRRLRRKASRRRRRFATAP
;
A
#
# COMPACT_ATOMS: atom_id res chain seq x y z
N MET A 1 0.76 -45.67 -6.35
CA MET A 1 -0.59 -46.09 -5.93
C MET A 1 -1.48 -44.89 -5.61
N HIS A 2 -1.13 -43.96 -4.72
CA HIS A 2 -1.99 -42.78 -4.43
C HIS A 2 -2.19 -41.76 -5.57
N VAL A 3 -1.29 -41.68 -6.54
CA VAL A 3 -1.48 -40.80 -7.72
C VAL A 3 -2.53 -41.34 -8.69
N TYR A 4 -2.76 -42.66 -8.72
CA TYR A 4 -3.73 -43.30 -9.60
C TYR A 4 -5.17 -43.18 -9.08
N GLU A 5 -5.38 -43.21 -7.76
CA GLU A 5 -6.72 -43.03 -7.17
C GLU A 5 -7.21 -41.58 -7.25
N ILE A 6 -6.31 -40.60 -7.20
CA ILE A 6 -6.66 -39.18 -7.36
C ILE A 6 -7.07 -38.88 -8.81
N LEU A 7 -6.42 -39.53 -9.79
CA LEU A 7 -6.74 -39.36 -11.21
C LEU A 7 -8.12 -39.95 -11.58
N LEU A 8 -8.47 -41.13 -11.03
CA LEU A 8 -9.78 -41.75 -11.22
C LEU A 8 -10.92 -40.91 -10.60
N SER A 9 -10.65 -40.23 -9.48
CA SER A 9 -11.61 -39.35 -8.81
C SER A 9 -11.92 -38.08 -9.62
N VAL A 10 -10.93 -37.54 -10.34
CA VAL A 10 -11.09 -36.37 -11.21
C VAL A 10 -11.83 -36.73 -12.51
N ILE A 11 -11.57 -37.93 -13.05
CA ILE A 11 -12.26 -38.43 -14.26
C ILE A 11 -13.73 -38.76 -13.98
N ALA A 12 -14.05 -39.31 -12.80
CA ALA A 12 -15.43 -39.58 -12.38
C ALA A 12 -16.26 -38.31 -12.10
N GLY A 13 -15.61 -37.21 -11.69
CA GLY A 13 -16.28 -35.92 -11.46
C GLY A 13 -16.65 -35.19 -12.76
N LEU A 14 -15.85 -35.35 -13.82
CA LEU A 14 -16.08 -34.70 -15.12
C LEU A 14 -17.18 -35.37 -15.95
N THR A 15 -17.46 -36.65 -15.75
CA THR A 15 -18.55 -37.36 -16.44
C THR A 15 -19.94 -37.06 -15.86
N PHE A 16 -20.04 -36.73 -14.57
CA PHE A 16 -21.32 -36.42 -13.91
C PHE A 16 -21.88 -35.02 -14.27
N SER A 17 -21.02 -34.04 -14.57
CA SER A 17 -21.46 -32.69 -14.95
C SER A 17 -21.94 -32.55 -16.40
N CYS A 18 -21.69 -33.54 -17.27
CA CYS A 18 -22.14 -33.52 -18.66
C CYS A 18 -23.50 -34.19 -18.91
N LEU A 19 -24.08 -34.89 -17.92
CA LEU A 19 -25.33 -35.65 -18.10
C LEU A 19 -26.59 -35.00 -17.50
N ALA A 20 -26.49 -33.83 -16.87
CA ALA A 20 -27.64 -33.16 -16.25
C ALA A 20 -27.94 -31.79 -16.90
N ARG A 21 -28.52 -31.80 -18.12
CA ARG A 21 -29.40 -30.73 -18.65
C ARG A 21 -30.06 -31.19 -19.97
N GLN A 22 -31.10 -32.00 -19.85
CA GLN A 22 -32.14 -32.14 -20.88
C GLN A 22 -33.46 -31.67 -20.27
N ILE A 23 -34.02 -30.55 -20.73
CA ILE A 23 -35.46 -30.20 -20.68
C ILE A 23 -35.79 -29.37 -21.95
N PRO A 24 -36.97 -29.57 -22.59
CA PRO A 24 -37.14 -29.44 -24.05
C PRO A 24 -37.76 -28.10 -24.50
N ALA A 25 -37.74 -27.93 -25.83
CA ALA A 25 -38.36 -26.84 -26.58
C ALA A 25 -39.88 -26.74 -26.36
N VAL A 26 -40.38 -25.51 -26.23
CA VAL A 26 -41.80 -25.16 -26.36
C VAL A 26 -41.93 -24.12 -27.47
N THR A 27 -42.95 -24.35 -28.28
CA THR A 27 -43.29 -23.74 -29.56
C THR A 27 -43.79 -22.30 -29.49
N ASP A 28 -43.59 -21.62 -30.60
CA ASP A 28 -43.98 -20.27 -31.01
C ASP A 28 -45.48 -19.95 -30.87
N THR A 29 -45.83 -18.67 -30.62
CA THR A 29 -46.92 -17.94 -31.30
C THR A 29 -47.03 -16.47 -30.85
N ASN A 30 -47.12 -15.59 -31.86
CA ASN A 30 -47.84 -14.30 -31.93
C ASN A 30 -47.20 -13.01 -31.40
N GLY A 31 -46.57 -12.27 -32.32
CA GLY A 31 -47.16 -11.07 -32.96
C GLY A 31 -47.35 -9.79 -32.13
N GLY A 32 -46.69 -8.70 -32.52
CA GLY A 32 -47.03 -7.35 -32.04
C GLY A 32 -45.97 -6.25 -32.22
N ASP A 33 -45.56 -6.02 -33.47
CA ASP A 33 -45.44 -4.75 -34.19
C ASP A 33 -45.12 -3.38 -33.50
N TYR A 34 -44.35 -2.56 -34.25
CA TYR A 34 -44.12 -1.10 -34.21
C TYR A 34 -42.82 -0.48 -33.64
N GLN A 35 -41.90 -0.23 -34.60
CA GLN A 35 -41.28 1.06 -34.98
C GLN A 35 -39.91 1.53 -34.42
N ASN A 36 -38.87 1.19 -35.20
CA ASN A 36 -37.93 2.07 -35.93
C ASN A 36 -37.52 3.44 -35.36
N PHE A 37 -36.20 3.70 -35.30
CA PHE A 37 -35.55 4.75 -36.12
C PHE A 37 -34.03 4.48 -36.30
N GLU A 38 -33.56 4.74 -37.51
CA GLU A 38 -32.30 4.28 -38.13
C GLU A 38 -31.04 5.14 -37.86
N LEU A 39 -29.89 4.51 -38.15
CA LEU A 39 -28.46 4.93 -38.11
C LEU A 39 -28.07 5.91 -39.25
N PRO A 40 -26.83 6.47 -39.33
CA PRO A 40 -25.69 5.81 -40.03
C PRO A 40 -24.28 6.24 -39.51
N GLY A 41 -23.10 5.63 -39.78
CA GLY A 41 -22.56 4.57 -40.66
C GLY A 41 -21.07 4.33 -40.28
N TYR A 42 -20.44 3.15 -40.43
CA TYR A 42 -19.74 2.58 -41.62
C TYR A 42 -18.95 1.30 -41.13
N PRO A 43 -18.34 0.46 -42.00
CA PRO A 43 -18.90 -0.60 -42.84
C PRO A 43 -18.82 -2.02 -42.23
N ARG A 44 -19.64 -2.93 -42.75
CA ARG A 44 -19.64 -4.38 -42.45
C ARG A 44 -18.51 -5.09 -43.19
N GLY A 45 -17.65 -5.80 -42.43
CA GLY A 45 -16.84 -6.91 -42.94
C GLY A 45 -17.54 -8.23 -42.61
N THR A 46 -17.80 -9.03 -43.64
CA THR A 46 -18.40 -10.36 -43.56
C THR A 46 -17.35 -11.40 -43.15
N SER A 47 -17.62 -12.19 -42.10
CA SER A 47 -17.03 -13.53 -41.97
C SER A 47 -18.01 -14.48 -41.29
N LYS A 48 -18.36 -15.53 -42.02
CA LYS A 48 -19.21 -16.65 -41.61
C LYS A 48 -18.68 -17.30 -40.34
N SER A 49 -19.58 -17.62 -39.41
CA SER A 49 -19.33 -18.54 -38.30
C SER A 49 -19.38 -19.97 -38.83
N GLU A 50 -18.22 -20.60 -38.98
CA GLU A 50 -18.13 -22.07 -39.04
C GLU A 50 -17.81 -22.58 -37.64
N SER A 51 -18.78 -23.28 -37.06
CA SER A 51 -18.59 -24.14 -35.89
C SER A 51 -17.80 -25.37 -36.30
N GLN A 52 -16.51 -25.43 -35.99
CA GLN A 52 -15.72 -26.66 -36.06
C GLN A 52 -15.68 -27.32 -34.68
N GLY A 53 -16.28 -28.50 -34.60
CA GLY A 53 -16.20 -29.39 -33.45
C GLY A 53 -14.78 -29.92 -33.24
N ILE A 54 -14.46 -30.20 -31.98
CA ILE A 54 -13.21 -30.79 -31.52
C ILE A 54 -13.10 -32.22 -32.08
N ILE A 55 -12.04 -32.49 -32.86
CA ILE A 55 -11.70 -33.84 -33.33
C ILE A 55 -10.91 -34.55 -32.20
N VAL A 56 -11.28 -35.80 -31.94
CA VAL A 56 -10.84 -36.64 -30.81
C VAL A 56 -9.36 -37.11 -30.91
N GLU A 57 -8.59 -36.67 -31.91
CA GLU A 57 -7.22 -37.16 -32.15
C GLU A 57 -6.12 -36.45 -31.30
N ASP A 58 -6.41 -35.33 -30.64
CA ASP A 58 -5.38 -34.57 -29.90
C ASP A 58 -5.11 -35.05 -28.47
N VAL A 59 -5.96 -35.91 -27.91
CA VAL A 59 -5.79 -36.42 -26.54
C VAL A 59 -4.72 -37.52 -26.47
N GLU A 60 -4.59 -38.35 -27.51
CA GLU A 60 -3.58 -39.43 -27.56
C GLU A 60 -2.15 -38.89 -27.74
N ASN A 61 -2.00 -37.74 -28.42
CA ASN A 61 -0.71 -37.07 -28.59
C ASN A 61 -0.19 -36.50 -27.26
N ILE A 62 -1.06 -35.96 -26.41
CA ILE A 62 -0.68 -35.41 -25.09
C ILE A 62 -0.25 -36.53 -24.13
N VAL A 63 -0.94 -37.68 -24.14
CA VAL A 63 -0.58 -38.85 -23.31
C VAL A 63 0.78 -39.45 -23.75
N THR A 64 1.07 -39.42 -25.04
CA THR A 64 2.35 -39.92 -25.58
C THR A 64 3.54 -39.02 -25.23
N ILE A 65 3.33 -37.70 -25.19
CA ILE A 65 4.34 -36.71 -24.75
C ILE A 65 4.64 -36.86 -23.25
N ILE A 66 3.62 -37.12 -22.42
CA ILE A 66 3.79 -37.34 -20.98
C ILE A 66 4.55 -38.64 -20.70
N LYS A 67 4.27 -39.72 -21.43
CA LYS A 67 5.02 -41.00 -21.29
C LYS A 67 6.49 -40.90 -21.69
N LYS A 68 6.85 -40.07 -22.69
CA LYS A 68 8.24 -39.89 -23.14
C LYS A 68 9.12 -39.09 -22.16
N ASN A 69 8.52 -38.23 -21.33
CA ASN A 69 9.28 -37.36 -20.41
C ASN A 69 9.48 -37.97 -19.01
N VAL A 70 8.76 -39.03 -18.66
CA VAL A 70 8.94 -39.74 -17.37
C VAL A 70 10.11 -40.74 -17.41
N VAL A 71 10.56 -41.18 -18.59
CA VAL A 71 11.60 -42.22 -18.74
C VAL A 71 13.04 -41.67 -18.74
N LYS A 72 13.25 -40.35 -18.59
CA LYS A 72 14.57 -39.71 -18.77
C LYS A 72 15.32 -39.27 -17.50
N ASN A 73 14.86 -39.62 -16.30
CA ASN A 73 15.47 -39.11 -15.05
C ASN A 73 16.07 -40.16 -14.09
N ASP A 74 16.21 -41.42 -14.51
CA ASP A 74 16.90 -42.43 -13.70
C ASP A 74 18.30 -42.71 -14.27
N ASP A 75 19.26 -41.84 -13.98
CA ASP A 75 20.69 -42.19 -13.94
C ASP A 75 21.48 -41.08 -13.24
N ILE A 76 21.70 -41.22 -11.93
CA ILE A 76 22.95 -40.84 -11.22
C ILE A 76 23.01 -41.70 -9.95
N SER A 77 23.98 -42.62 -9.97
CA SER A 77 24.43 -43.44 -8.85
C SER A 77 25.42 -42.67 -8.00
N THR A 78 25.25 -42.68 -6.66
CA THR A 78 26.36 -42.68 -5.70
C THR A 78 25.91 -43.24 -4.34
N GLN A 79 26.61 -44.27 -3.87
CA GLN A 79 26.49 -44.91 -2.56
C GLN A 79 26.93 -44.00 -1.38
N PRO A 80 26.48 -44.28 -0.13
CA PRO A 80 26.83 -43.48 1.04
C PRO A 80 28.14 -43.96 1.71
N PRO A 81 28.95 -43.08 2.32
CA PRO A 81 29.99 -43.51 3.23
C PRO A 81 29.48 -43.66 4.67
N SER A 82 30.04 -44.69 5.29
CA SER A 82 29.86 -45.24 6.63
C SER A 82 30.12 -44.27 7.79
N LEU A 83 29.29 -44.40 8.81
CA LEU A 83 29.48 -43.90 10.18
C LEU A 83 30.67 -44.59 10.85
N HIS A 84 31.56 -43.80 11.47
CA HIS A 84 32.42 -44.25 12.57
C HIS A 84 31.89 -43.65 13.88
N ARG A 85 31.55 -44.56 14.79
CA ARG A 85 31.25 -44.36 16.21
C ARG A 85 32.52 -44.01 17.01
N ASN A 86 32.29 -43.26 18.09
CA ASN A 86 32.87 -43.35 19.44
C ASN A 86 32.52 -42.01 20.14
N ASP A 87 32.11 -41.89 21.40
CA ASP A 87 31.58 -42.75 22.46
C ASP A 87 31.42 -41.80 23.68
N PHE A 88 30.50 -42.14 24.61
CA PHE A 88 30.47 -41.75 26.05
C PHE A 88 30.11 -40.29 26.45
N PHE A 89 29.34 -39.96 27.51
CA PHE A 89 28.65 -40.58 28.68
C PHE A 89 27.32 -39.77 28.85
N GLU A 90 26.11 -40.35 29.03
CA GLU A 90 25.47 -40.90 30.25
C GLU A 90 24.92 -39.85 31.26
N ASP A 91 23.82 -40.30 31.87
CA ASP A 91 23.01 -39.78 32.99
C ASP A 91 21.92 -38.72 32.65
N ASP A 92 20.69 -38.76 33.17
CA ASP A 92 19.71 -39.78 33.62
C ASP A 92 18.57 -38.95 34.29
N ASP A 93 17.47 -39.62 34.65
CA ASP A 93 16.36 -39.21 35.53
C ASP A 93 15.17 -38.51 34.83
N GLU A 94 14.11 -39.26 34.46
CA GLU A 94 13.00 -39.80 35.31
C GLU A 94 11.86 -38.76 35.49
N GLU A 95 10.69 -39.01 34.89
CA GLU A 95 9.43 -39.47 35.55
C GLU A 95 8.63 -38.25 36.10
N ASP A 96 7.30 -38.09 36.02
CA ASP A 96 6.20 -39.03 35.85
C ASP A 96 4.86 -38.27 35.63
N ASP A 97 3.89 -39.02 35.09
CA ASP A 97 2.46 -39.06 35.44
C ASP A 97 1.43 -37.97 35.01
N ASP A 98 0.69 -38.36 33.97
CA ASP A 98 -0.69 -38.87 34.02
C ASP A 98 -1.95 -38.00 34.23
N ASP A 99 -2.94 -38.46 33.44
CA ASP A 99 -4.39 -38.45 33.54
C ASP A 99 -5.19 -37.16 33.25
N ALA A 100 -6.09 -37.08 32.25
CA ALA A 100 -7.14 -37.96 31.70
C ALA A 100 -8.56 -37.57 32.17
N GLY A 101 -9.52 -37.74 31.24
CA GLY A 101 -10.97 -37.74 31.46
C GLY A 101 -11.62 -36.35 31.27
N GLY A 102 -12.36 -36.07 30.20
CA GLY A 102 -13.64 -36.68 29.80
C GLY A 102 -14.65 -35.51 29.69
N GLY A 103 -15.66 -35.41 28.83
CA GLY A 103 -16.43 -36.33 28.01
C GLY A 103 -17.88 -35.79 27.97
N GLY A 104 -18.56 -35.89 26.81
CA GLY A 104 -20.01 -35.60 26.61
C GLY A 104 -20.29 -34.18 26.08
N GLY A 105 -20.86 -33.95 24.88
CA GLY A 105 -22.12 -34.48 24.31
C GLY A 105 -23.22 -33.42 24.56
N GLY A 106 -24.12 -32.97 23.68
CA GLY A 106 -24.55 -33.26 22.31
C GLY A 106 -25.90 -32.50 22.10
N GLY A 107 -26.32 -32.26 20.84
CA GLY A 107 -27.64 -31.73 20.43
C GLY A 107 -27.75 -30.20 20.43
N GLY A 108 -28.28 -29.49 19.42
CA GLY A 108 -29.27 -29.82 18.39
C GLY A 108 -30.49 -28.90 18.57
N GLY A 109 -30.83 -28.06 17.59
CA GLY A 109 -32.05 -27.24 17.64
C GLY A 109 -32.10 -26.07 16.64
N ASP A 110 -32.98 -26.22 15.64
CA ASP A 110 -33.37 -25.30 14.56
C ASP A 110 -34.26 -24.11 15.00
N GLY A 111 -34.39 -23.13 14.08
CA GLY A 111 -35.50 -22.18 13.94
C GLY A 111 -35.14 -20.74 14.34
N GLY A 112 -35.36 -19.67 13.57
CA GLY A 112 -36.23 -19.41 12.42
C GLY A 112 -36.96 -18.08 12.66
N GLY A 113 -36.97 -17.16 11.68
CA GLY A 113 -38.08 -16.20 11.47
C GLY A 113 -37.86 -14.69 11.71
N GLY A 114 -37.97 -13.92 10.60
CA GLY A 114 -38.69 -12.63 10.37
C GLY A 114 -38.49 -11.45 11.34
N GLY A 115 -38.11 -10.23 10.89
CA GLY A 115 -38.91 -9.25 10.12
C GLY A 115 -39.62 -8.28 11.08
N GLY A 116 -39.73 -6.95 10.97
CA GLY A 116 -39.36 -5.89 10.02
C GLY A 116 -39.99 -4.55 10.51
N GLY A 117 -39.54 -3.40 9.98
CA GLY A 117 -40.18 -2.06 10.05
C GLY A 117 -40.08 -1.30 11.40
N GLY A 118 -39.92 0.02 11.50
CA GLY A 118 -39.90 1.13 10.53
C GLY A 118 -40.50 2.41 11.18
N GLY A 119 -39.75 3.53 11.17
CA GLY A 119 -40.18 4.95 11.34
C GLY A 119 -40.71 5.37 12.73
N ASN A 120 -40.63 6.62 13.22
CA ASN A 120 -40.08 7.92 12.79
C ASN A 120 -40.20 8.90 13.99
N GLU A 121 -39.38 9.97 14.00
CA GLU A 121 -39.58 11.35 14.55
C GLU A 121 -39.97 11.52 16.04
N GLU A 122 -39.08 12.06 16.88
CA GLU A 122 -38.84 13.50 17.17
C GLU A 122 -40.04 14.19 17.86
N ASP A 123 -39.89 14.50 19.16
CA ASP A 123 -40.34 15.75 19.78
C ASP A 123 -39.61 15.97 21.11
N ASP A 124 -39.08 17.19 21.26
CA ASP A 124 -38.38 17.74 22.42
C ASP A 124 -39.35 18.08 23.54
N GLU A 125 -39.10 17.65 24.79
CA GLU A 125 -39.54 18.41 25.97
C GLU A 125 -38.52 18.34 27.13
N GLU A 126 -38.04 19.53 27.47
CA GLU A 126 -37.27 19.92 28.65
C GLU A 126 -38.21 20.07 29.85
N TYR A 127 -37.90 19.49 31.03
CA TYR A 127 -38.19 20.11 32.34
C TYR A 127 -37.60 19.31 33.52
N GLY A 128 -36.89 20.02 34.41
CA GLY A 128 -37.05 19.88 35.87
C GLY A 128 -36.19 18.87 36.63
N ASP A 129 -35.01 19.31 37.07
CA ASP A 129 -34.36 18.82 38.29
C ASP A 129 -35.24 19.11 39.52
N ASN A 130 -35.40 18.12 40.42
CA ASN A 130 -35.65 18.31 41.85
C ASN A 130 -35.30 17.02 42.62
N ASP A 131 -34.18 17.10 43.33
CA ASP A 131 -33.87 16.67 44.70
C ASP A 131 -34.56 15.44 45.36
N ASP A 132 -33.67 14.55 45.80
CA ASP A 132 -33.61 13.84 47.09
C ASP A 132 -34.87 13.18 47.68
N GLU A 133 -34.85 11.84 47.75
CA GLU A 133 -35.06 11.21 49.06
C GLU A 133 -34.27 9.89 49.21
N SER A 134 -33.51 9.85 50.29
CA SER A 134 -32.71 8.75 50.79
C SER A 134 -33.56 7.63 51.40
N SER A 135 -33.15 6.38 51.21
CA SER A 135 -33.36 5.35 52.23
C SER A 135 -32.08 4.53 52.45
N ILE A 136 -31.60 4.63 53.69
CA ILE A 136 -30.44 3.94 54.25
C ILE A 136 -30.88 2.54 54.66
N SER A 137 -30.11 1.52 54.30
CA SER A 137 -29.93 0.36 55.17
C SER A 137 -28.47 -0.09 55.15
N ASN A 138 -27.87 -0.02 56.34
CA ASN A 138 -26.48 -0.37 56.64
C ASN A 138 -26.26 -1.88 56.55
N LYS A 139 -25.14 -2.30 55.95
CA LYS A 139 -24.32 -3.41 56.49
C LYS A 139 -22.83 -3.15 56.21
N ASP A 140 -22.07 -3.22 57.29
CA ASP A 140 -20.63 -3.07 57.41
C ASP A 140 -19.83 -4.13 56.64
N GLY A 141 -18.65 -3.76 56.13
CA GLY A 141 -17.59 -4.71 55.76
C GLY A 141 -16.80 -4.38 54.50
N ASP A 142 -15.49 -4.12 54.66
CA ASP A 142 -14.41 -4.19 53.66
C ASP A 142 -14.27 -3.08 52.58
N LEU A 143 -13.87 -1.90 53.06
CA LEU A 143 -13.20 -0.86 52.27
C LEU A 143 -11.73 -1.23 51.99
N ASN A 144 -11.39 -1.85 50.84
CA ASN A 144 -10.12 -1.52 50.14
C ASN A 144 -9.87 -2.04 48.70
N SER A 145 -10.81 -2.68 48.00
CA SER A 145 -10.56 -3.14 46.61
C SER A 145 -11.20 -2.25 45.52
N SER A 146 -12.27 -1.53 45.84
CA SER A 146 -13.09 -0.75 44.88
C SER A 146 -12.54 0.64 44.55
N GLN A 147 -11.67 1.22 45.38
CA GLN A 147 -11.03 2.53 45.10
C GLN A 147 -9.83 2.43 44.14
N ARG A 148 -9.15 1.28 44.06
CA ARG A 148 -8.01 1.10 43.13
C ARG A 148 -8.47 0.96 41.68
N ASN A 149 -9.62 0.31 41.43
CA ASN A 149 -10.18 0.13 40.09
C ASN A 149 -10.78 1.44 39.53
N ASN A 150 -11.40 2.27 40.37
CA ASN A 150 -11.94 3.56 39.97
C ASN A 150 -10.87 4.62 39.63
N VAL A 151 -9.69 4.55 40.27
CA VAL A 151 -8.57 5.46 39.96
C VAL A 151 -7.89 5.08 38.65
N THR A 152 -7.76 3.78 38.33
CA THR A 152 -7.23 3.33 37.03
C THR A 152 -8.16 3.65 35.87
N ASP A 153 -9.48 3.52 36.06
CA ASP A 153 -10.47 3.85 35.03
C ASP A 153 -10.60 5.36 34.79
N ARG A 154 -10.63 6.18 35.85
CA ARG A 154 -10.60 7.65 35.68
C ARG A 154 -9.30 8.13 35.04
N ALA A 155 -8.15 7.57 35.42
CA ALA A 155 -6.87 7.88 34.79
C ALA A 155 -6.81 7.43 33.32
N GLY A 156 -7.42 6.29 32.98
CA GLY A 156 -7.58 5.79 31.61
C GLY A 156 -8.48 6.68 30.75
N ARG A 157 -9.62 7.11 31.29
CA ARG A 157 -10.58 8.02 30.64
C ARG A 157 -9.98 9.40 30.40
N GLN A 158 -9.25 9.95 31.38
CA GLN A 158 -8.56 11.23 31.26
C GLN A 158 -7.36 11.17 30.30
N ARG A 159 -6.65 10.02 30.22
CA ARG A 159 -5.61 9.79 29.20
C ARG A 159 -6.18 9.65 27.80
N ARG A 160 -7.34 8.98 27.61
CA ARG A 160 -8.05 8.90 26.32
C ARG A 160 -8.56 10.27 25.88
N SER A 161 -9.18 11.05 26.77
CA SER A 161 -9.61 12.42 26.51
C SER A 161 -8.45 13.32 26.09
N THR A 162 -7.35 13.35 26.85
CA THR A 162 -6.17 14.18 26.50
C THR A 162 -5.43 13.71 25.24
N ARG A 163 -5.48 12.41 24.89
CA ARG A 163 -4.94 11.88 23.62
C ARG A 163 -5.85 12.22 22.44
N SER A 164 -7.17 12.16 22.62
CA SER A 164 -8.17 12.59 21.63
C SER A 164 -8.08 14.08 21.34
N GLU A 165 -7.95 14.93 22.36
CA GLU A 165 -7.73 16.38 22.21
C GLU A 165 -6.41 16.71 21.50
N LYS A 166 -5.33 15.98 21.79
CA LYS A 166 -4.06 16.12 21.05
C LYS A 166 -4.15 15.64 19.60
N ARG A 167 -4.89 14.56 19.31
CA ARG A 167 -5.16 14.10 17.93
C ARG A 167 -5.96 15.13 17.14
N ARG A 168 -6.95 15.78 17.76
CA ARG A 168 -7.70 16.90 17.15
C ARG A 168 -6.80 18.09 16.76
N ALA A 169 -5.63 18.25 17.38
CA ALA A 169 -4.72 19.35 17.07
C ALA A 169 -3.76 19.07 15.90
N PHE A 170 -3.26 17.83 15.75
CA PHE A 170 -2.32 17.44 14.68
C PHE A 170 -2.31 15.92 14.46
N LEU A 171 -2.56 15.47 13.23
CA LEU A 171 -2.65 14.08 12.82
C LEU A 171 -1.33 13.62 12.18
N MET A 172 -0.55 12.84 12.92
CA MET A 172 0.69 12.20 12.43
C MET A 172 0.47 10.72 12.19
N ALA A 173 -0.19 10.37 11.10
CA ALA A 173 -0.37 8.98 10.71
C ALA A 173 0.95 8.39 10.19
N LYS A 174 1.23 7.16 10.60
CA LYS A 174 2.37 6.35 10.18
C LYS A 174 1.80 5.00 9.78
N VAL A 175 1.63 4.80 8.49
CA VAL A 175 1.00 3.60 7.94
C VAL A 175 2.06 2.54 7.71
N GLU A 176 1.91 1.42 8.41
CA GLU A 176 2.69 0.20 8.25
C GLU A 176 2.09 -0.67 7.14
N VAL A 177 2.80 -0.79 6.01
CA VAL A 177 2.32 -1.57 4.86
C VAL A 177 3.02 -2.93 4.80
N CYS A 178 2.23 -4.00 4.82
CA CYS A 178 2.67 -5.35 4.48
C CYS A 178 2.42 -5.61 2.99
N ILE A 179 3.45 -6.06 2.28
CA ILE A 179 3.33 -6.45 0.88
C ILE A 179 3.11 -7.96 0.78
N ILE A 180 2.15 -8.36 -0.04
CA ILE A 180 1.97 -9.75 -0.46
C ILE A 180 2.17 -9.84 -1.96
N VAL A 181 3.02 -10.75 -2.40
CA VAL A 181 3.30 -11.01 -3.81
C VAL A 181 2.64 -12.32 -4.21
N ASP A 182 1.77 -12.30 -5.20
CA ASP A 182 1.16 -13.51 -5.73
C ASP A 182 2.16 -14.37 -6.52
N TYR A 183 1.75 -15.60 -6.82
CA TYR A 183 2.60 -16.55 -7.52
C TYR A 183 2.97 -16.09 -8.94
N LYS A 184 2.04 -15.46 -9.67
CA LYS A 184 2.30 -15.01 -11.04
C LYS A 184 3.36 -13.92 -11.09
N LEU A 185 3.29 -12.92 -10.20
CA LEU A 185 4.29 -11.87 -10.11
C LEU A 185 5.63 -12.42 -9.62
N TYR A 186 5.62 -13.33 -8.63
CA TYR A 186 6.83 -14.00 -8.21
C TYR A 186 7.52 -14.73 -9.36
N ASN A 187 6.76 -15.47 -10.18
CA ASN A 187 7.29 -16.18 -11.33
C ASN A 187 7.88 -15.24 -12.41
N ILE A 188 7.31 -14.05 -12.62
CA ILE A 188 7.93 -13.02 -13.48
C ILE A 188 9.32 -12.62 -12.95
N PHE A 189 9.50 -12.52 -11.64
CA PHE A 189 10.80 -12.21 -11.06
C PHE A 189 11.76 -13.41 -11.11
N LEU A 190 11.27 -14.65 -10.98
CA LEU A 190 12.09 -15.84 -11.22
C LEU A 190 12.61 -15.87 -12.65
N GLU A 191 11.74 -15.75 -13.64
CA GLU A 191 12.11 -15.73 -15.06
C GLU A 191 13.18 -14.67 -15.37
N LYS A 192 13.00 -13.45 -14.87
CA LYS A 192 13.96 -12.35 -15.04
C LYS A 192 15.33 -12.59 -14.38
N ASN A 193 15.40 -13.49 -13.41
CA ASN A 193 16.62 -13.80 -12.66
C ASN A 193 17.05 -15.25 -12.87
N ASN A 194 16.78 -15.83 -14.05
CA ASN A 194 17.18 -17.19 -14.44
C ASN A 194 16.73 -18.27 -13.44
N TYR A 195 15.56 -18.10 -12.83
CA TYR A 195 14.97 -18.96 -11.81
C TYR A 195 15.82 -19.13 -10.54
N ASP A 196 16.79 -18.25 -10.28
CA ASP A 196 17.50 -18.20 -9.01
C ASP A 196 16.58 -17.59 -7.93
N VAL A 197 16.13 -18.44 -7.00
CA VAL A 197 15.21 -18.09 -5.92
C VAL A 197 15.78 -17.00 -5.01
N ALA A 198 17.06 -17.07 -4.65
CA ALA A 198 17.67 -16.12 -3.72
C ALA A 198 17.82 -14.73 -4.37
N VAL A 199 18.23 -14.71 -5.64
CA VAL A 199 18.36 -13.46 -6.41
C VAL A 199 16.98 -12.85 -6.69
N ALA A 200 15.99 -13.65 -7.09
CA ALA A 200 14.62 -13.19 -7.33
C ALA A 200 13.98 -12.61 -6.06
N THR A 201 14.14 -13.28 -4.92
CA THR A 201 13.66 -12.79 -3.62
C THR A 201 14.32 -11.45 -3.25
N THR A 202 15.64 -11.36 -3.38
CA THR A 202 16.39 -10.11 -3.14
C THR A 202 15.94 -8.99 -4.09
N ALA A 203 15.62 -9.32 -5.35
CA ALA A 203 15.11 -8.38 -6.33
C ALA A 203 13.72 -7.86 -5.94
N LEU A 204 12.83 -8.73 -5.47
CA LEU A 204 11.50 -8.36 -4.97
C LEU A 204 11.59 -7.45 -3.73
N GLU A 205 12.45 -7.75 -2.77
CA GLU A 205 12.68 -6.90 -1.59
C GLU A 205 13.10 -5.49 -1.98
N LYS A 206 14.09 -5.37 -2.86
CA LYS A 206 14.58 -4.07 -3.36
C LYS A 206 13.51 -3.35 -4.18
N TYR A 207 12.74 -4.09 -4.97
CA TYR A 207 11.66 -3.55 -5.79
C TYR A 207 10.56 -2.93 -4.92
N PHE A 208 10.02 -3.68 -3.96
CA PHE A 208 8.92 -3.19 -3.13
C PHE A 208 9.35 -2.13 -2.12
N ALA A 209 10.58 -2.18 -1.61
CA ALA A 209 11.11 -1.10 -0.78
C ALA A 209 11.20 0.23 -1.55
N ALA A 210 11.62 0.18 -2.82
CA ALA A 210 11.65 1.35 -3.69
C ALA A 210 10.24 1.81 -4.07
N LEU A 211 9.33 0.88 -4.40
CA LEU A 211 7.93 1.17 -4.72
C LEU A 211 7.23 1.87 -3.56
N ILE A 212 7.34 1.36 -2.34
CA ILE A 212 6.77 2.00 -1.14
C ILE A 212 7.41 3.35 -0.85
N ALA A 213 8.71 3.52 -1.12
CA ALA A 213 9.33 4.83 -1.02
C ALA A 213 8.75 5.82 -2.06
N MET A 214 8.43 5.38 -3.28
CA MET A 214 7.75 6.19 -4.30
C MET A 214 6.29 6.52 -3.91
N VAL A 215 5.58 5.61 -3.25
CA VAL A 215 4.25 5.88 -2.66
C VAL A 215 4.39 6.93 -1.55
N ASN A 216 5.31 6.73 -0.61
CA ASN A 216 5.57 7.65 0.49
C ASN A 216 5.96 9.05 0.01
N GLU A 217 6.70 9.19 -1.08
CA GLU A 217 6.99 10.50 -1.67
C GLU A 217 5.74 11.28 -2.08
N ARG A 218 4.67 10.62 -2.54
CA ARG A 218 3.41 11.29 -2.89
C ARG A 218 2.69 11.83 -1.65
N TYR A 219 2.63 11.03 -0.59
CA TYR A 219 1.98 11.43 0.66
C TYR A 219 2.76 12.51 1.44
N LYS A 220 4.08 12.63 1.21
CA LYS A 220 4.88 13.74 1.77
C LYS A 220 4.52 15.10 1.18
N GLU A 221 3.89 15.14 0.01
CA GLU A 221 3.49 16.38 -0.64
C GLU A 221 2.15 16.94 -0.12
N ILE A 222 1.52 16.29 0.87
CA ILE A 222 0.34 16.82 1.55
C ILE A 222 0.68 18.20 2.12
N ASN A 223 -0.01 19.23 1.60
CA ASN A 223 0.15 20.61 2.02
C ASN A 223 -0.95 21.04 3.01
N GLU A 224 -1.21 20.20 4.01
CA GLU A 224 -2.16 20.49 5.10
C GLU A 224 -1.41 20.55 6.44
N PRO A 225 -1.33 21.72 7.09
CA PRO A 225 -0.57 21.90 8.32
C PRO A 225 -0.97 21.00 9.48
N ARG A 226 -2.17 20.41 9.48
CA ARG A 226 -2.62 19.48 10.53
C ARG A 226 -2.47 18.02 10.19
N LEU A 227 -2.06 17.68 8.97
CA LEU A 227 -1.99 16.30 8.49
C LEU A 227 -0.58 15.96 8.00
N SER A 228 -0.03 14.89 8.54
CA SER A 228 1.21 14.27 8.06
C SER A 228 0.99 12.77 8.00
N ILE A 229 1.22 12.19 6.81
CA ILE A 229 1.14 10.74 6.60
C ILE A 229 2.52 10.26 6.18
N LYS A 230 3.09 9.32 6.95
CA LYS A 230 4.33 8.62 6.60
C LYS A 230 4.00 7.17 6.30
N ILE A 231 4.53 6.63 5.22
CA ILE A 231 4.33 5.24 4.83
C ILE A 231 5.66 4.49 4.98
N SER A 232 5.61 3.29 5.54
CA SER A 232 6.77 2.40 5.69
C SER A 232 6.41 0.96 5.35
N LEU A 233 7.35 0.25 4.73
CA LEU A 233 7.26 -1.18 4.50
C LEU A 233 7.50 -1.91 5.84
N SER A 234 6.52 -2.64 6.33
CA SER A 234 6.58 -3.37 7.61
C SER A 234 6.81 -4.87 7.44
N ASP A 235 6.43 -5.45 6.29
CA ASP A 235 6.74 -6.83 5.93
C ASP A 235 6.62 -7.09 4.42
N LEU A 236 7.21 -8.20 3.96
CA LEU A 236 7.05 -8.73 2.60
C LEU A 236 6.84 -10.25 2.68
N TRP A 237 5.72 -10.73 2.18
CA TRP A 237 5.40 -12.15 2.06
C TRP A 237 5.19 -12.52 0.59
N ILE A 238 5.71 -13.68 0.17
CA ILE A 238 5.72 -14.11 -1.24
C ILE A 238 5.05 -15.49 -1.30
N ALA A 239 3.99 -15.60 -2.10
CA ALA A 239 3.36 -16.88 -2.40
C ALA A 239 4.25 -17.66 -3.38
N GLN A 240 4.81 -18.77 -2.92
CA GLN A 240 5.76 -19.58 -3.69
C GLN A 240 5.09 -20.63 -4.57
N SER A 241 3.77 -20.78 -4.46
CA SER A 241 2.98 -21.71 -5.28
C SER A 241 1.59 -21.15 -5.59
N ILE A 242 0.94 -21.74 -6.61
CA ILE A 242 -0.47 -21.46 -6.97
C ILE A 242 -1.40 -21.68 -5.77
N MET A 243 -1.13 -22.71 -4.95
CA MET A 243 -1.96 -23.03 -3.78
C MET A 243 -1.88 -21.93 -2.70
N GLU A 244 -0.68 -21.40 -2.46
CA GLU A 244 -0.47 -20.28 -1.54
C GLU A 244 -1.10 -18.97 -2.03
N ALA A 245 -1.24 -18.82 -3.35
CA ALA A 245 -1.92 -17.70 -4.02
C ALA A 245 -3.38 -17.99 -4.37
N SER A 246 -4.01 -19.01 -3.76
CA SER A 246 -5.37 -19.45 -4.09
C SER A 246 -6.41 -18.32 -4.05
N TRP A 247 -6.27 -17.33 -3.17
CA TRP A 247 -7.14 -16.15 -3.07
C TRP A 247 -7.22 -15.32 -4.35
N VAL A 248 -6.18 -15.33 -5.20
CA VAL A 248 -6.22 -14.76 -6.56
C VAL A 248 -6.47 -15.83 -7.61
N GLU A 249 -5.78 -16.98 -7.53
CA GLU A 249 -5.78 -18.00 -8.58
C GLU A 249 -7.15 -18.66 -8.79
N THR A 250 -7.96 -18.78 -7.74
CA THR A 250 -9.34 -19.31 -7.83
C THR A 250 -10.33 -18.35 -8.48
N HIS A 251 -9.97 -17.06 -8.60
CA HIS A 251 -10.79 -16.01 -9.22
C HIS A 251 -10.25 -15.60 -10.60
N ARG A 252 -9.25 -16.33 -11.11
CA ARG A 252 -8.70 -16.17 -12.45
C ARG A 252 -9.56 -16.90 -13.47
N ASN A 253 -9.97 -16.20 -14.51
CA ASN A 253 -10.57 -16.82 -15.68
C ASN A 253 -9.48 -17.56 -16.47
N PHE A 254 -9.63 -18.86 -16.65
CA PHE A 254 -8.63 -19.72 -17.30
C PHE A 254 -8.33 -19.33 -18.76
N LEU A 255 -9.33 -18.87 -19.51
CA LEU A 255 -9.18 -18.55 -20.93
C LEU A 255 -8.48 -17.20 -21.14
N THR A 256 -8.82 -16.21 -20.32
CA THR A 256 -8.33 -14.82 -20.49
C THR A 256 -7.16 -14.48 -19.58
N ASN A 257 -6.88 -15.30 -18.56
CA ASN A 257 -6.01 -15.01 -17.43
C ASN A 257 -6.41 -13.77 -16.61
N ASN A 258 -7.58 -13.19 -16.86
CA ASN A 258 -8.08 -12.06 -16.09
C ASN A 258 -8.56 -12.51 -14.71
N VAL A 259 -8.22 -11.75 -13.68
CA VAL A 259 -8.74 -11.91 -12.32
C VAL A 259 -9.91 -10.96 -12.11
N VAL A 260 -11.03 -11.47 -11.60
CA VAL A 260 -12.14 -10.62 -11.15
C VAL A 260 -11.75 -9.97 -9.83
N GLY A 261 -11.33 -8.71 -9.88
CA GLY A 261 -10.66 -8.03 -8.78
C GLY A 261 -11.51 -7.87 -7.51
N THR A 262 -12.81 -7.67 -7.66
CA THR A 262 -13.79 -7.61 -6.56
C THR A 262 -13.83 -8.92 -5.78
N HIS A 263 -14.05 -10.05 -6.46
CA HIS A 263 -14.07 -11.37 -5.83
C HIS A 263 -12.71 -11.76 -5.24
N ALA A 264 -11.61 -11.44 -5.93
CA ALA A 264 -10.26 -11.71 -5.43
C ALA A 264 -9.95 -10.91 -4.15
N LEU A 265 -10.30 -9.62 -4.11
CA LEU A 265 -10.14 -8.79 -2.91
C LEU A 265 -10.96 -9.35 -1.74
N GLU A 266 -12.21 -9.74 -1.97
CA GLU A 266 -13.02 -10.40 -0.94
C GLU A 266 -12.38 -11.70 -0.44
N SER A 267 -11.85 -12.53 -1.33
CA SER A 267 -11.15 -13.76 -0.96
C SER A 267 -9.87 -13.50 -0.16
N ILE A 268 -9.08 -12.48 -0.55
CA ILE A 268 -7.91 -12.02 0.19
C ILE A 268 -8.29 -11.64 1.63
N THR A 269 -9.35 -10.85 1.81
CA THR A 269 -9.75 -10.41 3.15
C THR A 269 -10.21 -11.57 4.04
N LYS A 270 -10.97 -12.53 3.50
CA LYS A 270 -11.34 -13.76 4.21
C LYS A 270 -10.11 -14.59 4.60
N TRP A 271 -9.11 -14.66 3.72
CA TRP A 271 -7.84 -15.32 4.02
C TRP A 271 -7.07 -14.59 5.14
N LEU A 272 -7.04 -13.26 5.12
CA LEU A 272 -6.38 -12.43 6.14
C LEU A 272 -6.99 -12.59 7.54
N GLU A 273 -8.29 -12.88 7.66
CA GLU A 273 -8.95 -13.09 8.95
C GLU A 273 -8.36 -14.24 9.77
N ASN A 274 -7.90 -15.26 9.07
CA ASN A 274 -7.45 -16.52 9.66
C ASN A 274 -5.93 -16.67 9.64
N GLN A 275 -5.18 -15.68 9.13
CA GLN A 275 -3.76 -15.90 8.88
C GLN A 275 -2.86 -15.72 10.09
N LYS A 276 -2.02 -16.73 10.30
CA LYS A 276 -0.92 -16.72 11.27
C LYS A 276 0.45 -16.52 10.60
N VAL A 277 0.52 -16.61 9.27
CA VAL A 277 1.78 -16.46 8.51
C VAL A 277 2.32 -15.03 8.53
N LEU A 278 1.43 -14.03 8.62
CA LEU A 278 1.82 -12.64 8.74
C LEU A 278 2.21 -12.35 10.19
N ARG A 279 3.50 -12.51 10.49
CA ARG A 279 4.04 -12.46 11.85
C ARG A 279 4.32 -11.06 12.36
N LYS A 280 4.51 -10.09 11.46
CA LYS A 280 4.82 -8.70 11.82
C LYS A 280 3.55 -7.87 11.90
N LYS A 281 3.59 -6.84 12.75
CA LYS A 281 2.54 -5.84 12.80
C LYS A 281 2.49 -5.03 11.49
N TYR A 282 1.28 -4.81 10.99
CA TYR A 282 0.96 -3.93 9.87
C TYR A 282 -0.39 -3.26 10.12
N ASP A 283 -0.63 -2.14 9.42
CA ASP A 283 -1.91 -1.44 9.39
C ASP A 283 -2.67 -1.77 8.10
N HIS A 284 -1.95 -1.96 6.98
CA HIS A 284 -2.53 -2.17 5.66
C HIS A 284 -1.79 -3.24 4.87
N VAL A 285 -2.54 -4.11 4.18
CA VAL A 285 -1.99 -5.12 3.26
C VAL A 285 -2.14 -4.64 1.82
N MET A 286 -1.03 -4.60 1.09
CA MET A 286 -1.06 -4.41 -0.37
C MET A 286 -0.67 -5.72 -1.06
N VAL A 287 -1.63 -6.31 -1.75
CA VAL A 287 -1.44 -7.52 -2.54
C VAL A 287 -1.11 -7.13 -3.98
N PHE A 288 -0.04 -7.68 -4.53
CA PHE A 288 0.37 -7.45 -5.91
C PHE A 288 0.22 -8.72 -6.73
N THR A 289 -0.51 -8.62 -7.84
CA THR A 289 -0.71 -9.71 -8.79
C THR A 289 -0.09 -9.41 -10.14
N GLY A 290 0.50 -10.44 -10.75
CA GLY A 290 0.97 -10.39 -12.13
C GLY A 290 -0.12 -10.69 -13.16
N HIS A 291 -1.35 -10.94 -12.73
CA HIS A 291 -2.49 -11.17 -13.62
C HIS A 291 -3.20 -9.85 -13.93
N PRO A 292 -3.65 -9.65 -15.19
CA PRO A 292 -4.53 -8.55 -15.51
C PRO A 292 -5.84 -8.66 -14.73
N MET A 293 -6.42 -7.52 -14.36
CA MET A 293 -7.62 -7.46 -13.53
C MET A 293 -8.79 -6.82 -14.26
N VAL A 294 -9.99 -7.32 -13.97
CA VAL A 294 -11.28 -6.82 -14.45
C VAL A 294 -12.24 -6.66 -13.28
N ASN A 295 -13.34 -5.95 -13.48
CA ASN A 295 -14.49 -5.98 -12.59
C ASN A 295 -15.80 -5.93 -13.39
N GLU A 296 -16.93 -5.89 -12.70
CA GLU A 296 -18.26 -5.94 -13.30
C GLU A 296 -18.54 -4.73 -14.20
N ARG A 297 -17.83 -3.61 -13.98
CA ARG A 297 -18.05 -2.33 -14.69
C ARG A 297 -16.99 -2.04 -15.76
N SER A 298 -15.83 -2.66 -15.69
CA SER A 298 -14.68 -2.36 -16.52
C SER A 298 -13.95 -3.62 -16.95
N LYS A 299 -13.66 -3.70 -18.25
CA LYS A 299 -12.84 -4.75 -18.85
C LYS A 299 -11.36 -4.65 -18.49
N THR A 300 -10.94 -3.58 -17.81
CA THR A 300 -9.58 -3.42 -17.27
C THR A 300 -9.60 -2.52 -16.04
N ILE A 301 -9.07 -3.02 -14.92
CA ILE A 301 -8.73 -2.21 -13.74
C ILE A 301 -7.27 -2.47 -13.35
N ARG A 302 -6.65 -1.51 -12.66
CA ARG A 302 -5.26 -1.63 -12.20
C ARG A 302 -5.13 -1.90 -10.70
N GLY A 303 -6.14 -1.56 -9.93
CA GLY A 303 -6.20 -1.79 -8.50
C GLY A 303 -7.63 -1.75 -7.97
N ILE A 304 -7.79 -2.21 -6.74
CA ILE A 304 -9.05 -2.14 -5.97
C ILE A 304 -8.75 -2.18 -4.47
N ALA A 305 -9.52 -1.42 -3.69
CA ALA A 305 -9.45 -1.38 -2.24
C ALA A 305 -10.80 -1.05 -1.61
N TYR A 306 -10.94 -1.34 -0.31
CA TYR A 306 -12.07 -0.82 0.48
C TYR A 306 -11.82 0.63 0.90
N VAL A 307 -12.91 1.42 0.96
CA VAL A 307 -12.84 2.84 1.33
C VAL A 307 -12.98 3.00 2.84
N GLY A 308 -12.02 3.68 3.49
CA GLY A 308 -12.09 4.07 4.90
C GLY A 308 -11.80 2.94 5.90
N GLU A 309 -11.25 1.82 5.44
CA GLU A 309 -11.00 0.62 6.24
C GLU A 309 -9.56 0.50 6.77
N ILE A 310 -8.78 1.59 6.83
CA ILE A 310 -7.33 1.58 7.15
C ILE A 310 -6.93 0.84 8.45
N CYS A 311 -7.83 0.71 9.42
CA CYS A 311 -7.59 -0.03 10.67
C CYS A 311 -8.54 -1.21 10.86
N HIS A 312 -9.28 -1.61 9.81
CA HIS A 312 -10.10 -2.80 9.86
C HIS A 312 -9.22 -4.04 9.81
N LYS A 313 -9.49 -5.00 10.71
CA LYS A 313 -8.66 -6.20 10.91
C LYS A 313 -8.34 -6.95 9.61
N SER A 314 -9.34 -7.15 8.75
CA SER A 314 -9.20 -7.88 7.49
C SER A 314 -9.42 -7.06 6.22
N ARG A 315 -10.08 -5.90 6.31
CA ARG A 315 -10.50 -5.09 5.16
C ARG A 315 -9.58 -3.91 4.89
N SER A 316 -8.57 -3.69 5.74
CA SER A 316 -7.43 -2.83 5.40
C SER A 316 -6.53 -3.52 4.39
N ALA A 317 -7.03 -3.69 3.17
CA ALA A 317 -6.37 -4.41 2.10
C ALA A 317 -6.65 -3.76 0.74
N SER A 318 -5.67 -3.89 -0.16
CA SER A 318 -5.76 -3.53 -1.57
C SER A 318 -5.16 -4.61 -2.44
N LEU A 319 -5.67 -4.75 -3.67
CA LEU A 319 -5.14 -5.64 -4.70
C LEU A 319 -4.73 -4.79 -5.91
N ILE A 320 -3.47 -4.91 -6.34
CA ILE A 320 -2.85 -4.11 -7.39
C ILE A 320 -2.26 -5.01 -8.47
N HIS A 321 -2.53 -4.70 -9.73
CA HIS A 321 -1.89 -5.33 -10.88
C HIS A 321 -0.50 -4.71 -11.13
N ASP A 322 0.53 -5.55 -11.17
CA ASP A 322 1.92 -5.14 -11.45
C ASP A 322 2.69 -6.20 -12.23
N MET A 323 3.56 -5.74 -13.13
CA MET A 323 4.42 -6.57 -13.96
C MET A 323 5.92 -6.38 -13.64
N GLY A 324 6.22 -5.79 -12.48
CA GLY A 324 7.59 -5.53 -12.00
C GLY A 324 8.27 -4.39 -12.75
N LYS A 325 7.54 -3.29 -13.01
CA LYS A 325 7.99 -2.15 -13.84
C LYS A 325 7.89 -0.78 -13.13
N TYR A 326 7.61 -0.75 -11.83
CA TYR A 326 7.41 0.44 -10.97
C TYR A 326 6.24 1.37 -11.33
N GLN A 327 5.55 1.15 -12.46
CA GLN A 327 4.41 1.97 -12.87
C GLN A 327 3.19 1.78 -11.94
N SER A 328 3.14 0.70 -11.15
CA SER A 328 2.13 0.42 -10.12
C SER A 328 2.22 1.35 -8.90
N ALA A 329 3.30 2.12 -8.73
CA ALA A 329 3.46 3.00 -7.56
C ALA A 329 2.38 4.11 -7.48
N GLY A 330 1.86 4.57 -8.62
CA GLY A 330 0.73 5.50 -8.65
C GLY A 330 -0.57 4.83 -8.19
N VAL A 331 -0.85 3.65 -8.73
CA VAL A 331 -2.00 2.81 -8.37
C VAL A 331 -1.97 2.44 -6.89
N ALA A 332 -0.84 1.98 -6.36
CA ALA A 332 -0.70 1.66 -4.94
C ALA A 332 -0.95 2.87 -4.03
N ALA A 333 -0.58 4.09 -4.47
CA ALA A 333 -0.92 5.31 -3.75
C ALA A 333 -2.41 5.64 -3.82
N HIS A 334 -3.06 5.40 -4.97
CA HIS A 334 -4.49 5.55 -5.16
C HIS A 334 -5.29 4.60 -4.25
N GLU A 335 -4.96 3.31 -4.27
CA GLU A 335 -5.65 2.29 -3.46
C GLU A 335 -5.47 2.52 -1.95
N LEU A 336 -4.29 2.97 -1.52
CA LEU A 336 -4.10 3.38 -0.13
C LEU A 336 -4.93 4.62 0.23
N GLY A 337 -5.12 5.53 -0.73
CA GLY A 337 -5.99 6.69 -0.59
C GLY A 337 -7.44 6.28 -0.29
N HIS A 338 -7.95 5.26 -0.98
CA HIS A 338 -9.23 4.64 -0.65
C HIS A 338 -9.26 4.11 0.77
N SER A 339 -8.30 3.26 1.17
CA SER A 339 -8.28 2.72 2.55
C SER A 339 -8.21 3.81 3.62
N LEU A 340 -7.51 4.92 3.35
CA LEU A 340 -7.46 6.10 4.21
C LEU A 340 -8.75 6.94 4.21
N GLY A 341 -9.69 6.67 3.32
CA GLY A 341 -11.04 7.24 3.32
C GLY A 341 -11.38 8.15 2.13
N ALA A 342 -10.48 8.30 1.16
CA ALA A 342 -10.76 9.13 -0.01
C ALA A 342 -11.66 8.39 -1.02
N PHE A 343 -12.60 9.12 -1.62
CA PHE A 343 -13.33 8.68 -2.79
C PHE A 343 -12.69 9.25 -4.06
N HIS A 344 -13.12 8.78 -5.23
CA HIS A 344 -12.66 9.35 -6.48
C HIS A 344 -12.97 10.85 -6.59
N ASP A 345 -12.04 11.60 -7.16
CA ASP A 345 -12.24 12.99 -7.59
C ASP A 345 -13.24 13.03 -8.77
N GLY A 346 -14.16 14.00 -8.76
CA GLY A 346 -15.13 14.23 -9.82
C GLY A 346 -16.30 13.23 -9.87
N VAL A 347 -16.40 12.31 -8.91
CA VAL A 347 -17.44 11.27 -8.86
C VAL A 347 -18.35 11.48 -7.64
N LEU A 348 -19.64 11.20 -7.78
CA LEU A 348 -20.68 11.41 -6.75
C LEU A 348 -20.66 12.88 -6.23
N ASN A 349 -20.45 13.05 -4.93
CA ASN A 349 -20.45 14.34 -4.24
C ASN A 349 -19.08 15.04 -4.27
N ASN A 350 -18.10 14.52 -5.02
CA ASN A 350 -16.74 15.04 -5.06
C ASN A 350 -16.47 15.97 -6.26
N THR A 351 -17.50 16.70 -6.72
CA THR A 351 -17.44 17.55 -7.93
C THR A 351 -16.56 18.80 -7.76
N ALA A 352 -16.28 19.21 -6.52
CA ALA A 352 -15.37 20.31 -6.21
C ALA A 352 -13.91 20.04 -6.63
N CYS A 353 -13.55 18.77 -6.79
CA CYS A 353 -12.27 18.33 -7.32
C CYS A 353 -12.50 17.54 -8.62
N PRO A 354 -12.49 18.17 -9.80
CA PRO A 354 -12.78 17.50 -11.07
C PRO A 354 -11.81 16.36 -11.39
N ALA A 355 -12.31 15.27 -11.98
CA ALA A 355 -11.51 14.10 -12.34
C ALA A 355 -10.39 14.44 -13.34
N GLU A 356 -10.66 15.39 -14.24
CA GLU A 356 -9.78 15.84 -15.33
C GLU A 356 -8.52 16.55 -14.82
N GLN A 357 -8.54 16.99 -13.55
CA GLN A 357 -7.37 17.55 -12.88
C GLN A 357 -6.33 16.48 -12.53
N ASN A 358 -6.66 15.18 -12.63
CA ASN A 358 -5.71 14.07 -12.54
C ASN A 358 -4.87 14.07 -11.25
N TYR A 359 -5.49 14.38 -10.11
CA TYR A 359 -4.88 14.11 -8.80
C TYR A 359 -4.82 12.60 -8.54
N ILE A 360 -4.11 12.18 -7.48
CA ILE A 360 -3.94 10.77 -7.12
C ILE A 360 -5.26 10.01 -7.12
N MET A 361 -6.36 10.61 -6.64
CA MET A 361 -7.68 9.97 -6.56
C MET A 361 -8.56 10.17 -7.81
N SER A 362 -8.01 10.64 -8.93
CA SER A 362 -8.75 10.63 -10.19
C SER A 362 -9.09 9.19 -10.61
N PRO A 363 -10.33 8.91 -11.08
CA PRO A 363 -10.72 7.57 -11.52
C PRO A 363 -10.02 7.13 -12.81
N THR A 364 -9.31 8.03 -13.49
CA THR A 364 -8.58 7.73 -14.72
C THR A 364 -7.15 8.27 -14.64
N GLU A 365 -6.19 7.53 -15.19
CA GLU A 365 -4.78 7.95 -15.20
C GLU A 365 -4.42 8.89 -16.37
N TYR A 366 -5.42 9.29 -17.18
CA TYR A 366 -5.28 10.16 -18.34
C TYR A 366 -5.69 11.59 -17.99
N GLY A 367 -4.75 12.39 -17.49
CA GLY A 367 -4.99 13.80 -17.23
C GLY A 367 -4.85 14.68 -18.46
N SER A 368 -5.65 15.75 -18.49
CA SER A 368 -5.51 16.86 -19.42
C SER A 368 -4.09 17.45 -19.40
N ASN A 369 -3.65 18.03 -20.53
CA ASN A 369 -2.33 18.62 -20.71
C ASN A 369 -2.01 19.80 -19.75
N ASP A 370 -3.00 20.30 -19.02
CA ASP A 370 -2.88 21.45 -18.12
C ASP A 370 -2.60 21.06 -16.65
N GLY A 371 -2.78 19.78 -16.28
CA GLY A 371 -2.58 19.23 -14.92
C GLY A 371 -1.35 18.31 -14.78
N LYS A 372 -0.28 18.57 -15.54
CA LYS A 372 0.82 17.62 -15.85
C LYS A 372 1.50 16.90 -14.68
N LEU A 373 1.35 17.34 -13.43
CA LEU A 373 1.97 16.70 -12.26
C LEU A 373 0.99 16.42 -11.11
N ASN A 374 -0.30 16.68 -11.28
CA ASN A 374 -1.28 16.54 -10.19
C ASN A 374 -1.37 15.11 -9.65
N TYR A 375 -1.03 14.10 -10.44
CA TYR A 375 -0.98 12.69 -10.03
C TYR A 375 0.10 12.39 -8.96
N MET A 376 0.94 13.38 -8.63
CA MET A 376 1.87 13.33 -7.51
C MET A 376 1.28 13.84 -6.20
N TYR A 377 0.08 14.43 -6.23
CA TYR A 377 -0.56 15.13 -5.12
C TYR A 377 -1.98 14.59 -4.88
N LEU A 378 -2.43 14.67 -3.63
CA LEU A 378 -3.84 14.48 -3.29
C LEU A 378 -4.60 15.79 -3.53
N SER A 379 -5.82 15.70 -4.03
CA SER A 379 -6.72 16.85 -4.12
C SER A 379 -7.10 17.37 -2.73
N GLU A 380 -7.58 18.60 -2.64
CA GLU A 380 -8.10 19.15 -1.37
C GLU A 380 -9.27 18.33 -0.82
N CYS A 381 -10.10 17.78 -1.71
CA CYS A 381 -11.22 16.94 -1.33
C CYS A 381 -10.76 15.61 -0.73
N SER A 382 -9.76 14.97 -1.34
CA SER A 382 -9.13 13.76 -0.81
C SER A 382 -8.50 14.01 0.56
N ILE A 383 -7.76 15.11 0.71
CA ILE A 383 -7.13 15.51 1.98
C ILE A 383 -8.20 15.69 3.08
N LYS A 384 -9.32 16.36 2.76
CA LYS A 384 -10.43 16.56 3.70
C LYS A 384 -11.05 15.23 4.14
N GLN A 385 -11.31 14.32 3.22
CA GLN A 385 -11.90 13.01 3.51
C GLN A 385 -10.96 12.14 4.37
N ILE A 386 -9.69 12.08 4.01
CA ILE A 386 -8.66 11.36 4.78
C ILE A 386 -8.53 11.95 6.19
N THR A 387 -8.51 13.28 6.31
CA THR A 387 -8.47 13.97 7.60
C THR A 387 -9.67 13.59 8.48
N ASN A 388 -10.86 13.50 7.90
CA ASN A 388 -12.07 13.10 8.62
C ASN A 388 -11.98 11.66 9.15
N VAL A 389 -11.49 10.72 8.35
CA VAL A 389 -11.31 9.32 8.80
C VAL A 389 -10.24 9.23 9.89
N LEU A 390 -9.08 9.86 9.70
CA LEU A 390 -7.96 9.82 10.65
C LEU A 390 -8.26 10.52 11.98
N SER A 391 -9.25 11.42 12.01
CA SER A 391 -9.74 12.07 13.23
C SER A 391 -10.60 11.16 14.11
N LYS A 392 -11.11 10.04 13.58
CA LYS A 392 -11.96 9.09 14.33
C LYS A 392 -11.13 8.15 15.20
N ASP A 393 -11.70 7.68 16.30
CA ASP A 393 -11.02 6.71 17.18
C ASP A 393 -10.76 5.38 16.48
N SER A 394 -11.57 5.00 15.48
CA SER A 394 -11.36 3.81 14.65
C SER A 394 -10.03 3.81 13.90
N ALA A 395 -9.39 4.96 13.68
CA ALA A 395 -8.10 5.08 13.01
C ALA A 395 -6.89 4.97 13.97
N GLU A 396 -7.04 4.41 15.19
CA GLU A 396 -5.97 4.41 16.20
C GLU A 396 -4.70 3.66 15.75
N CYS A 397 -4.81 2.63 14.90
CA CYS A 397 -3.71 1.76 14.51
C CYS A 397 -2.51 2.53 13.93
N VAL A 398 -2.75 3.52 13.07
CA VAL A 398 -1.69 4.27 12.36
C VAL A 398 -0.98 5.34 13.20
N PHE A 399 -1.29 5.50 14.50
CA PHE A 399 -0.71 6.56 15.34
C PHE A 399 0.37 6.07 16.30
N ASP A 400 0.66 4.78 16.32
CA ASP A 400 1.66 4.24 17.22
C ASP A 400 3.09 4.35 16.64
N LYS A 401 4.02 3.56 17.18
CA LYS A 401 5.42 3.60 16.73
C LYS A 401 5.54 2.63 15.55
N PRO A 402 6.01 3.11 14.38
CA PRO A 402 6.05 2.26 13.21
C PRO A 402 7.16 1.22 13.35
N ASN A 403 6.84 0.00 12.96
CA ASN A 403 7.72 -1.07 12.60
C ASN A 403 8.12 -0.88 11.13
N THR A 404 9.41 -0.98 10.85
CA THR A 404 9.93 -0.83 9.49
C THR A 404 10.83 -2.00 9.20
N TYR A 405 10.41 -2.83 8.24
CA TYR A 405 11.16 -3.98 7.76
C TYR A 405 12.40 -3.53 7.01
N LEU A 406 12.21 -2.66 6.02
CA LEU A 406 13.27 -2.19 5.15
C LEU A 406 13.10 -0.70 4.86
N GLU A 407 14.06 0.10 5.33
CA GLU A 407 14.15 1.52 4.96
C GLU A 407 14.81 1.66 3.59
N TYR A 408 14.18 2.43 2.69
CA TYR A 408 14.72 2.71 1.37
C TYR A 408 14.95 4.21 1.17
N ASN A 409 16.20 4.58 0.88
CA ASN A 409 16.54 5.95 0.54
C ASN A 409 16.40 6.16 -0.97
N LEU A 410 15.20 6.57 -1.40
CA LEU A 410 14.90 6.84 -2.82
C LEU A 410 15.80 7.91 -3.44
N GLN A 411 16.24 8.90 -2.66
CA GLN A 411 17.14 9.96 -3.17
C GLN A 411 18.55 9.43 -3.43
N ALA A 412 19.07 8.58 -2.54
CA ALA A 412 20.38 7.99 -2.70
C ALA A 412 20.40 6.92 -3.79
N ASN A 413 19.35 6.09 -3.81
CA ASN A 413 19.22 4.92 -4.68
C ASN A 413 17.91 4.98 -5.48
N PRO A 414 17.76 5.90 -6.45
CA PRO A 414 16.54 5.94 -7.24
C PRO A 414 16.52 4.78 -8.26
N PRO A 415 15.40 4.03 -8.40
CA PRO A 415 15.35 2.81 -9.22
C PRO A 415 15.55 3.07 -10.72
N GLY A 416 15.19 4.26 -11.21
CA GLY A 416 15.31 4.65 -12.61
C GLY A 416 16.75 4.78 -13.10
N ARG A 417 17.76 4.84 -12.20
CA ARG A 417 19.17 4.78 -12.62
C ARG A 417 19.55 3.49 -13.34
N ARG A 418 18.77 2.42 -13.15
CA ARG A 418 19.00 1.11 -13.76
C ARG A 418 18.36 0.96 -15.14
N PHE A 419 17.52 1.92 -15.54
CA PHE A 419 16.68 1.80 -16.73
C PHE A 419 16.72 3.08 -17.54
N THR A 420 17.12 2.99 -18.81
CA THR A 420 16.93 4.10 -19.76
C THR A 420 15.44 4.28 -20.08
N LEU A 421 15.07 5.40 -20.71
CA LEU A 421 13.70 5.62 -21.19
C LEU A 421 13.32 4.59 -22.27
N ASP A 422 14.27 4.23 -23.14
CA ASP A 422 14.09 3.16 -24.13
C ASP A 422 13.78 1.83 -23.45
N GLN A 423 14.57 1.44 -22.44
CA GLN A 423 14.33 0.22 -21.68
C GLN A 423 12.96 0.24 -20.99
N GLN A 424 12.50 1.39 -20.50
CA GLN A 424 11.15 1.52 -19.92
C GLN A 424 10.06 1.33 -20.98
N CYS A 425 10.23 1.86 -22.19
CA CYS A 425 9.36 1.58 -23.32
C CYS A 425 9.36 0.10 -23.70
N SER A 426 10.55 -0.50 -23.80
CA SER A 426 10.69 -1.92 -24.15
C SER A 426 10.05 -2.84 -23.10
N MET A 427 10.15 -2.47 -21.82
CA MET A 427 9.47 -3.21 -20.75
C MET A 427 7.97 -3.20 -20.92
N VAL A 428 7.36 -2.10 -21.37
CA VAL A 428 5.89 -1.96 -21.45
C VAL A 428 5.33 -2.51 -22.74
N PHE A 429 5.92 -2.17 -23.88
CA PHE A 429 5.39 -2.49 -25.21
C PHE A 429 6.14 -3.61 -25.95
N GLY A 430 7.28 -4.05 -25.43
CA GLY A 430 8.12 -5.11 -26.01
C GLY A 430 9.42 -4.58 -26.62
N GLU A 431 10.37 -5.47 -26.89
CA GLU A 431 11.78 -5.16 -27.21
C GLU A 431 12.01 -4.14 -28.33
N LYS A 432 11.10 -4.08 -29.31
CA LYS A 432 11.23 -3.18 -30.48
C LYS A 432 10.87 -1.72 -30.18
N TRP A 433 10.30 -1.45 -29.00
CA TRP A 433 9.82 -0.12 -28.62
C TRP A 433 10.90 0.66 -27.89
N ARG A 434 11.07 1.92 -28.32
CA ARG A 434 12.00 2.89 -27.74
C ARG A 434 11.27 4.18 -27.38
N MET A 435 11.96 5.09 -26.69
CA MET A 435 11.45 6.42 -26.42
C MET A 435 11.13 7.13 -27.74
N CYS A 436 9.98 7.81 -27.76
CA CYS A 436 9.58 8.66 -28.88
C CYS A 436 10.51 9.89 -28.99
N ASP A 437 11.06 10.13 -30.18
CA ASP A 437 12.05 11.19 -30.44
C ASP A 437 11.44 12.52 -30.92
N GLN A 438 10.12 12.62 -30.91
CA GLN A 438 9.42 13.87 -31.25
C GLN A 438 9.76 14.98 -30.24
N LYS A 439 10.29 16.10 -30.75
CA LYS A 439 10.81 17.22 -29.95
C LYS A 439 9.80 17.78 -28.92
N SER A 440 8.50 17.81 -29.27
CA SER A 440 7.43 18.27 -28.38
C SER A 440 7.20 17.37 -27.15
N LEU A 441 7.63 16.11 -27.20
CA LEU A 441 7.44 15.12 -26.15
C LEU A 441 8.68 14.96 -25.25
N LEU A 442 9.85 15.41 -25.71
CA LEU A 442 11.10 15.38 -24.93
C LEU A 442 10.95 16.13 -23.60
N ASP A 443 10.29 17.29 -23.59
CA ASP A 443 10.13 18.10 -22.37
C ASP A 443 9.24 17.44 -21.30
N ASN A 444 8.41 16.46 -21.69
CA ASN A 444 7.43 15.82 -20.81
C ASN A 444 7.74 14.34 -20.51
N MET A 445 8.89 13.81 -20.95
CA MET A 445 9.25 12.39 -20.84
C MET A 445 9.18 11.82 -19.40
N CYS A 446 9.45 12.66 -18.40
CA CYS A 446 9.38 12.27 -17.00
C CYS A 446 7.94 12.22 -16.48
N SER A 447 7.05 13.08 -16.99
CA SER A 447 5.65 13.13 -16.56
C SER A 447 4.79 12.14 -17.33
N THR A 448 5.02 12.01 -18.64
CA THR A 448 4.31 11.08 -19.53
C THR A 448 5.32 10.56 -20.55
N LEU A 449 5.65 9.28 -20.46
CA LEU A 449 6.59 8.65 -21.38
C LEU A 449 5.84 8.13 -22.61
N TRP A 450 6.26 8.62 -23.77
CA TRP A 450 5.77 8.22 -25.07
C TRP A 450 6.80 7.32 -25.75
N CYS A 451 6.33 6.25 -26.37
CA CYS A 451 7.14 5.20 -26.97
C CYS A 451 6.79 5.05 -28.45
N GLN A 452 7.75 4.70 -29.28
CA GLN A 452 7.54 4.41 -30.70
C GLN A 452 8.18 3.08 -31.07
N ASP A 453 7.58 2.39 -32.05
CA ASP A 453 8.18 1.20 -32.64
C ASP A 453 9.39 1.63 -33.47
N SER A 454 10.52 0.97 -33.27
CA SER A 454 11.76 1.20 -34.03
C SER A 454 11.59 1.02 -35.55
N LYS A 455 10.62 0.22 -35.99
CA LYS A 455 10.34 -0.04 -37.42
C LYS A 455 9.26 0.88 -38.02
N GLU A 456 8.40 1.44 -37.19
CA GLU A 456 7.31 2.35 -37.60
C GLU A 456 7.44 3.69 -36.86
N ALA A 457 8.50 4.43 -37.22
CA ALA A 457 8.92 5.65 -36.52
C ALA A 457 7.89 6.82 -36.57
N SER A 458 6.79 6.70 -37.31
CA SER A 458 5.81 7.78 -37.47
C SER A 458 4.74 7.85 -36.37
N THR A 459 4.58 6.82 -35.53
CA THR A 459 3.53 6.81 -34.49
C THR A 459 4.07 6.61 -33.08
N CYS A 460 3.79 7.59 -32.21
CA CYS A 460 4.11 7.50 -30.79
C CYS A 460 2.87 7.09 -29.99
N ARG A 461 3.05 6.15 -29.07
CA ARG A 461 1.99 5.60 -28.21
C ARG A 461 2.38 5.72 -26.75
N THR A 462 1.39 5.79 -25.88
CA THR A 462 1.56 5.75 -24.44
C THR A 462 0.41 4.97 -23.82
N VAL A 463 0.55 4.58 -22.56
CA VAL A 463 -0.53 3.98 -21.76
C VAL A 463 -0.71 4.76 -20.47
N GLY A 464 -1.90 4.65 -19.88
CA GLY A 464 -2.24 5.27 -18.60
C GLY A 464 -1.13 5.05 -17.56
N GLY A 465 -0.72 6.14 -16.93
CA GLY A 465 0.28 6.09 -15.86
C GLY A 465 1.71 5.72 -16.29
N LEU A 466 2.03 5.66 -17.59
CA LEU A 466 3.41 5.43 -18.05
C LEU A 466 4.28 6.67 -17.89
N ARG A 467 5.26 6.60 -16.99
CA ARG A 467 6.12 7.73 -16.62
C ARG A 467 7.59 7.32 -16.52
N GLY A 468 8.48 8.29 -16.69
CA GLY A 468 9.90 8.12 -16.39
C GLY A 468 10.09 7.81 -14.91
N ILE A 469 10.67 6.64 -14.61
CA ILE A 469 10.93 6.21 -13.23
C ILE A 469 11.87 7.21 -12.52
N ALA A 470 11.67 7.45 -11.23
CA ALA A 470 12.55 8.34 -10.46
C ALA A 470 14.03 7.91 -10.60
N GLY A 471 14.90 8.84 -10.99
CA GLY A 471 16.33 8.62 -11.27
C GLY A 471 16.69 8.35 -12.73
N THR A 472 15.72 8.14 -13.61
CA THR A 472 15.96 7.90 -15.05
C THR A 472 16.63 9.11 -15.68
N ARG A 473 17.72 8.93 -16.45
CA ARG A 473 18.35 10.03 -17.16
C ARG A 473 17.39 10.62 -18.20
N CYS A 474 17.18 11.93 -18.14
CA CYS A 474 16.29 12.67 -19.05
C CYS A 474 17.02 13.77 -19.83
N GLY A 475 18.33 13.89 -19.63
CA GLY A 475 19.21 14.85 -20.29
C GLY A 475 20.60 14.83 -19.66
N ASP A 476 21.49 15.67 -20.16
CA ASP A 476 22.85 15.75 -19.64
C ASP A 476 22.88 16.33 -18.22
N GLY A 477 23.40 15.52 -17.29
CA GLY A 477 23.39 15.86 -15.87
C GLY A 477 21.99 16.01 -15.26
N LYS A 478 20.95 15.43 -15.89
CA LYS A 478 19.56 15.51 -15.42
C LYS A 478 18.93 14.13 -15.26
N MET A 479 18.01 14.02 -14.30
CA MET A 479 17.23 12.83 -14.01
C MET A 479 15.74 13.15 -13.78
N CYS A 480 14.88 12.17 -14.03
CA CYS A 480 13.47 12.24 -13.69
C CYS A 480 13.28 12.22 -12.17
N TRP A 481 12.58 13.21 -11.64
CA TRP A 481 12.20 13.27 -10.24
C TRP A 481 10.81 13.89 -10.11
N ARG A 482 9.88 13.17 -9.48
CA ARG A 482 8.48 13.62 -9.29
C ARG A 482 7.84 14.11 -10.60
N GLY A 483 8.05 13.38 -11.69
CA GLY A 483 7.52 13.72 -13.00
C GLY A 483 8.26 14.82 -13.76
N MET A 484 9.33 15.41 -13.19
CA MET A 484 10.10 16.49 -13.81
C MET A 484 11.51 16.06 -14.19
N CYS A 485 12.06 16.63 -15.26
CA CYS A 485 13.48 16.47 -15.60
C CYS A 485 14.32 17.51 -14.85
N VAL A 486 15.00 17.08 -13.77
CA VAL A 486 15.76 17.97 -12.86
C VAL A 486 17.25 17.63 -12.86
N ALA A 487 18.12 18.55 -12.44
CA ALA A 487 19.56 18.27 -12.35
C ALA A 487 19.88 17.14 -11.35
N GLU A 488 20.83 16.27 -11.67
CA GLU A 488 21.19 15.09 -10.86
C GLU A 488 21.74 15.46 -9.47
N PHE A 489 22.32 16.66 -9.34
CA PHE A 489 22.71 17.24 -8.05
C PHE A 489 21.54 17.72 -7.20
N TYR A 490 20.32 17.26 -7.46
CA TYR A 490 19.19 17.30 -6.52
C TYR A 490 19.44 16.38 -5.30
N LYS A 491 20.63 16.47 -4.70
CA LYS A 491 20.78 16.18 -3.28
C LYS A 491 19.89 17.20 -2.57
N SER A 492 19.08 16.73 -1.63
CA SER A 492 18.41 17.55 -0.61
C SER A 492 19.36 18.61 -0.04
N THR A 493 19.44 19.76 -0.69
CA THR A 493 20.13 20.93 -0.18
C THR A 493 19.09 21.73 0.58
N LYS A 494 19.06 21.51 1.89
CA LYS A 494 18.92 22.58 2.89
C LYS A 494 20.02 23.66 2.74
N SER A 495 20.26 24.13 1.52
CA SER A 495 21.27 25.10 1.15
C SER A 495 21.06 25.47 -0.31
N VAL A 496 19.91 26.07 -0.62
CA VAL A 496 19.80 26.79 -1.89
C VAL A 496 20.52 28.10 -1.70
N CYS A 497 21.78 28.05 -2.06
CA CYS A 497 22.70 29.15 -2.01
C CYS A 497 23.53 29.07 -3.27
N SER A 498 23.11 29.81 -4.30
CA SER A 498 23.94 30.03 -5.47
C SER A 498 25.17 30.82 -5.01
N THR A 499 26.35 30.26 -5.26
CA THR A 499 27.61 30.96 -5.06
C THR A 499 27.60 32.24 -5.92
N GLN A 500 27.92 33.37 -5.29
CA GLN A 500 28.29 34.66 -5.92
C GLN A 500 27.17 35.65 -6.32
N LYS A 501 26.32 36.08 -5.38
CA LYS A 501 25.82 37.48 -5.41
C LYS A 501 25.97 38.15 -4.06
N THR A 502 26.82 39.16 -3.99
CA THR A 502 26.91 40.07 -2.83
C THR A 502 25.61 40.87 -2.76
N CYS A 503 24.82 40.61 -1.71
CA CYS A 503 23.57 41.33 -1.48
C CYS A 503 23.85 42.67 -0.78
N ASN A 504 23.39 43.76 -1.39
CA ASN A 504 23.57 45.13 -0.88
C ASN A 504 22.23 45.77 -0.45
N GLY A 505 21.32 45.02 0.18
CA GLY A 505 20.06 45.58 0.72
C GLY A 505 19.08 44.55 1.29
N PRO A 506 18.02 44.98 2.00
CA PRO A 506 16.99 44.09 2.53
C PRO A 506 16.04 43.59 1.41
N ASP A 507 15.23 42.57 1.72
CA ASP A 507 14.11 42.18 0.86
C ASP A 507 13.14 43.34 0.67
N LYS A 508 12.73 43.58 -0.59
CA LYS A 508 11.70 44.59 -0.91
C LYS A 508 10.35 44.24 -0.29
N ASN A 509 10.02 42.95 -0.21
CA ASN A 509 8.87 42.44 0.53
C ASN A 509 9.23 41.14 1.25
N LYS A 510 9.49 41.24 2.55
CA LYS A 510 9.94 40.12 3.38
C LYS A 510 8.99 38.92 3.40
N LYS A 511 7.67 39.14 3.47
CA LYS A 511 6.70 38.02 3.49
C LYS A 511 6.65 37.30 2.14
N TYR A 512 6.64 38.05 1.05
CA TYR A 512 6.68 37.49 -0.30
C TYR A 512 7.99 36.73 -0.54
N CYS A 513 9.13 37.32 -0.16
CA CYS A 513 10.45 36.74 -0.36
C CYS A 513 10.67 35.47 0.47
N GLN A 514 10.21 35.45 1.72
CA GLN A 514 10.22 34.23 2.53
C GLN A 514 9.33 33.13 1.94
N LYS A 515 8.14 33.50 1.43
CA LYS A 515 7.21 32.55 0.80
C LYS A 515 7.81 31.98 -0.49
N ILE A 516 8.36 32.83 -1.36
CA ILE A 516 8.88 32.38 -2.66
C ILE A 516 10.16 31.57 -2.51
N VAL A 517 11.07 31.94 -1.61
CA VAL A 517 12.28 31.15 -1.33
C VAL A 517 11.93 29.82 -0.66
N ARG A 518 10.86 29.76 0.14
CA ARG A 518 10.38 28.50 0.72
C ARG A 518 9.71 27.58 -0.31
N LEU A 519 8.91 28.12 -1.22
CA LEU A 519 8.14 27.34 -2.22
C LEU A 519 8.98 26.99 -3.45
N ASN A 520 9.82 27.91 -3.90
CA ASN A 520 10.69 27.75 -5.05
C ASN A 520 12.04 28.44 -4.80
N PRO A 521 12.95 27.76 -4.08
CA PRO A 521 14.28 28.30 -3.80
C PRO A 521 15.08 28.70 -5.07
N HIS A 522 14.83 28.04 -6.21
CA HIS A 522 15.47 28.35 -7.49
C HIS A 522 15.02 29.69 -8.09
N ALA A 523 13.96 30.30 -7.57
CA ALA A 523 13.57 31.66 -7.96
C ALA A 523 14.74 32.65 -7.76
N CYS A 524 15.60 32.42 -6.76
CA CYS A 524 16.81 33.23 -6.50
C CYS A 524 17.88 33.17 -7.61
N HIS A 525 17.76 32.28 -8.61
CA HIS A 525 18.65 32.28 -9.77
C HIS A 525 18.25 33.34 -10.81
N ARG A 526 17.03 33.86 -10.75
CA ARG A 526 16.56 34.95 -11.62
C ARG A 526 17.02 36.29 -11.08
N ASP A 527 17.68 37.11 -11.88
CA ASP A 527 18.23 38.41 -11.46
C ASP A 527 17.18 39.34 -10.84
N ALA A 528 15.98 39.35 -11.39
CA ALA A 528 14.86 40.13 -10.86
C ALA A 528 14.47 39.70 -9.43
N ILE A 529 14.38 38.40 -9.18
CA ILE A 529 14.04 37.86 -7.85
C ILE A 529 15.21 38.01 -6.89
N ALA A 530 16.44 37.74 -7.35
CA ALA A 530 17.64 37.94 -6.53
C ALA A 530 17.80 39.40 -6.08
N SER A 531 17.41 40.35 -6.92
CA SER A 531 17.44 41.78 -6.60
C SER A 531 16.26 42.20 -5.70
N TYR A 532 15.08 41.61 -5.92
CA TYR A 532 13.87 41.90 -5.13
C TYR A 532 13.89 41.25 -3.74
N CYS A 533 14.43 40.04 -3.64
CA CYS A 533 14.54 39.20 -2.44
C CYS A 533 15.99 39.02 -2.01
N CYS A 534 16.74 40.12 -2.00
CA CYS A 534 18.17 40.14 -1.78
C CYS A 534 18.59 39.44 -0.49
N GLU A 535 17.95 39.76 0.64
CA GLU A 535 18.28 39.18 1.96
C GLU A 535 17.89 37.71 2.02
N SER A 536 16.68 37.35 1.60
CA SER A 536 16.19 35.96 1.56
C SER A 536 16.96 35.07 0.59
N CYS A 537 17.53 35.65 -0.49
CA CYS A 537 18.40 34.96 -1.43
C CYS A 537 19.90 35.03 -1.04
N SER A 538 20.27 35.78 0.01
CA SER A 538 21.66 35.96 0.43
C SER A 538 22.16 34.83 1.33
N CYS A 539 23.36 34.33 1.03
CA CYS A 539 23.98 33.22 1.73
C CYS A 539 24.84 33.69 2.89
N GLN A 540 24.21 34.13 3.98
CA GLN A 540 24.98 34.50 5.17
C GLN A 540 25.51 33.24 5.90
N LYS A 541 26.84 33.16 6.05
CA LYS A 541 27.56 32.17 6.89
C LYS A 541 27.26 32.35 8.40
N THR A 542 26.01 32.29 8.84
CA THR A 542 25.63 32.63 10.22
C THR A 542 24.66 31.66 10.87
N GLN A 543 24.92 30.34 10.84
CA GLN A 543 24.22 29.39 11.73
C GLN A 543 25.09 28.34 12.43
N ASN A 544 26.42 28.48 12.47
CA ASN A 544 27.27 27.49 13.17
C ASN A 544 27.81 27.95 14.55
N ARG A 545 27.76 29.24 14.91
CA ARG A 545 28.33 29.73 16.18
C ARG A 545 27.32 29.80 17.33
N THR A 546 26.10 30.28 17.07
CA THR A 546 25.04 30.42 18.08
C THR A 546 24.49 29.06 18.53
N ASP A 547 24.39 28.11 17.62
CA ASP A 547 23.86 26.78 17.91
C ASP A 547 24.85 25.89 18.68
N ARG A 548 26.16 26.03 18.42
CA ARG A 548 27.22 25.42 19.23
C ARG A 548 27.24 25.99 20.65
N ARG A 549 27.02 27.30 20.82
CA ARG A 549 26.93 27.95 22.14
C ARG A 549 25.69 27.49 22.92
N ARG A 550 24.52 27.45 22.27
CA ARG A 550 23.28 26.92 22.86
C ARG A 550 23.38 25.44 23.26
N LYS A 551 24.02 24.59 22.45
CA LYS A 551 24.27 23.17 22.78
C LYS A 551 25.20 23.03 23.99
N ARG A 552 26.29 23.81 24.06
CA ARG A 552 27.21 23.84 25.21
C ARG A 552 26.52 24.30 26.50
N ASP A 553 25.67 25.32 26.43
CA ASP A 553 24.91 25.81 27.60
C ASP A 553 23.85 24.82 28.08
N LYS A 554 23.16 24.14 27.16
CA LYS A 554 22.19 23.08 27.49
C LYS A 554 22.89 21.89 28.17
N GLN A 555 24.11 21.55 27.74
CA GLN A 555 24.90 20.48 28.34
C GLN A 555 25.45 20.88 29.73
N ARG A 556 25.90 22.13 29.91
CA ARG A 556 26.27 22.68 31.24
C ARG A 556 25.11 22.65 32.22
N ARG A 557 23.91 23.09 31.81
CA ARG A 557 22.69 23.05 32.64
C ARG A 557 22.31 21.62 33.05
N ARG A 558 22.42 20.65 32.14
CA ARG A 558 22.18 19.22 32.44
C ARG A 558 23.18 18.66 33.47
N ARG A 559 24.47 18.99 33.34
CA ARG A 559 25.51 18.57 34.31
C ARG A 559 25.25 19.17 35.70
N ARG A 560 24.91 20.46 35.77
CA ARG A 560 24.59 21.14 37.04
C ARG A 560 23.37 20.54 37.75
N ARG A 561 22.30 20.22 37.00
CA ARG A 561 21.11 19.52 37.54
C ARG A 561 21.43 18.12 38.07
N ARG A 562 22.29 17.35 37.37
CA ARG A 562 22.73 16.03 37.84
C ARG A 562 23.56 16.12 39.12
N HIS A 563 24.44 17.12 39.21
CA HIS A 563 25.25 17.37 40.41
C HIS A 563 24.39 17.74 41.63
N ILE A 564 23.44 18.66 41.47
CA ILE A 564 22.50 19.06 42.54
C ILE A 564 21.66 17.85 43.01
N ARG A 565 21.17 17.01 42.09
CA ARG A 565 20.45 15.77 42.46
C ARG A 565 21.33 14.79 43.26
N ARG A 566 22.62 14.67 42.93
CA ARG A 566 23.57 13.85 43.69
C ARG A 566 23.81 14.42 45.10
N LEU A 567 23.95 15.74 45.24
CA LEU A 567 24.11 16.39 46.53
C LEU A 567 22.87 16.22 47.41
N ARG A 568 21.66 16.40 46.85
CA ARG A 568 20.39 16.16 47.57
C ARG A 568 20.26 14.71 48.04
N ARG A 569 20.65 13.73 47.22
CA ARG A 569 20.68 12.31 47.61
C ARG A 569 21.70 12.03 48.72
N LYS A 570 22.89 12.65 48.69
CA LYS A 570 23.89 12.53 49.77
C LYS A 570 23.40 13.16 51.07
N ALA A 571 22.76 14.33 51.01
CA ALA A 571 22.19 15.01 52.17
C ALA A 571 21.03 14.21 52.79
N SER A 572 20.15 13.65 51.96
CA SER A 572 19.07 12.77 52.42
C SER A 572 19.59 11.48 53.08
N ARG A 573 20.65 10.88 52.52
CA ARG A 573 21.33 9.72 53.14
C ARG A 573 22.01 10.07 54.46
N ARG A 574 22.62 11.25 54.59
CA ARG A 574 23.17 11.73 55.86
C ARG A 574 22.08 11.97 56.91
N ARG A 575 20.97 12.63 56.55
CA ARG A 575 19.83 12.82 57.47
C ARG A 575 19.24 11.51 57.96
N ARG A 576 19.13 10.49 57.09
CA ARG A 576 18.68 9.15 57.48
C ARG A 576 19.65 8.43 58.42
N ARG A 577 20.97 8.67 58.33
CA ARG A 577 21.96 8.09 59.25
C ARG A 577 21.98 8.76 60.63
N PHE A 578 21.63 10.04 60.72
CA PHE A 578 21.51 10.75 62.01
C PHE A 578 20.19 10.49 62.73
N ALA A 579 19.15 10.04 62.02
CA ALA A 579 17.85 9.68 62.62
C ALA A 579 17.80 8.22 63.12
N THR A 580 18.90 7.46 63.00
CA THR A 580 19.01 6.05 63.39
C THR A 580 20.25 5.77 64.25
N ALA A 581 20.85 6.81 64.84
CA ALA A 581 21.83 6.64 65.90
C ALA A 581 21.06 6.61 67.23
N PRO A 582 21.33 5.63 68.12
CA PRO A 582 20.58 5.43 69.35
C PRO A 582 20.68 6.62 70.32
#